data_AF-A0A7X4L3Y1-F1
#
_entry.id   AF-A0A7X4L3Y1-F1
#
_cell.length_a   1.000
_cell.length_b   1.000
_cell.length_c   1.000
_cell.angle_alpha   90.00
_cell.angle_beta   90.00
_cell.angle_gamma   90.00
#
_symmetry.space_group_name_H-M   'P 1'
#
loop_
_entity.id
_entity.type
_entity.pdbx_description
1 polymer ?
#
loop_
_entity_poly.entity_id
_entity_poly.type
_entity_poly.pdbx_seq_one_letter_code
_entity_poly.pdbx_strand_id
1 'polypeptide(L)'
;MKKIRKDTAGIKKTQVNRKLHYKKMAALAVAGVLVAGSTLTGCGKKNIDYSVDGGSGNGGSADSGSLQDKYGIPESCDMTLETGDSGLSKLAIEADEVSVPSTMDLPIVYAKKKEISNDAKKQLVESLVEKDKGIYAFDYDNMTKADIQEQIDQYEKEKKNSAANGDTSGSTWYDSMIDGLKDQLQKAPDEYPAADDYSGTEFLGEIGGRKFLVNVDDQGGASGSMGLKDQLITYRPKDGASGVYFSTPDTGDDLTDVDMSSTNVCTFSKDEAQSIADEFVNKIGMADVTLNKAQDLYWYYYGADGNTDSVEVDGYVFSYTRSINNQPTASAEVWNVDNLMQDDASVSIPSEKCEVYVDSNGVISANWVNYFEITDKTESKDLLSFDELLKKANTNIAEYYTTYPTRYKKVEFNDMKLAYYLEKTDEDGVFKYVPAWILTQYEDMADESNNADYPDQMVVLDAVDGSVIDLLELSKSLGTYQNYDTDTIARDVSDEGDSSITSVGDTDSSEDTTDASSDTTDDTTGDTAEK
;
A
#
# COMPACT_ATOMS: atom_id res chain seq x y z
N MET A 1 40.32 15.73 28.04
CA MET A 1 39.46 14.59 27.62
C MET A 1 37.96 14.89 27.45
N LYS A 2 37.49 16.15 27.47
CA LYS A 2 36.06 16.49 27.20
C LYS A 2 35.77 17.01 25.78
N LYS A 3 36.80 17.19 24.94
CA LYS A 3 36.64 17.75 23.58
C LYS A 3 36.46 16.70 22.47
N ILE A 4 36.85 15.44 22.72
CA ILE A 4 36.82 14.37 21.70
C ILE A 4 35.46 13.62 21.68
N ARG A 5 34.70 13.60 22.79
CA ARG A 5 33.40 12.89 22.84
C ARG A 5 32.24 13.59 22.13
N LYS A 6 32.33 14.91 21.87
CA LYS A 6 31.25 15.66 21.18
C LYS A 6 31.31 15.46 19.67
N ASP A 7 32.51 15.36 19.11
CA ASP A 7 32.72 15.18 17.67
C ASP A 7 32.38 13.76 17.23
N THR A 8 32.67 12.74 18.04
CA THR A 8 32.28 11.34 17.73
C THR A 8 30.76 11.13 17.79
N ALA A 9 30.04 11.87 18.64
CA ALA A 9 28.58 11.81 18.70
C ALA A 9 27.91 12.53 17.51
N GLY A 10 28.49 13.65 17.05
CA GLY A 10 28.06 14.35 15.83
C GLY A 10 28.24 13.49 14.58
N ILE A 11 29.43 12.90 14.40
CA ILE A 11 29.76 12.04 13.24
C ILE A 11 28.86 10.80 13.18
N LYS A 12 28.57 10.16 14.33
CA LYS A 12 27.64 9.02 14.38
C LYS A 12 26.20 9.42 14.03
N LYS A 13 25.73 10.59 14.46
CA LYS A 13 24.37 11.08 14.15
C LYS A 13 24.22 11.43 12.66
N THR A 14 25.25 12.00 12.05
CA THR A 14 25.30 12.30 10.61
C THR A 14 25.37 11.02 9.75
N GLN A 15 26.14 10.01 10.18
CA GLN A 15 26.19 8.72 9.47
C GLN A 15 24.87 7.92 9.56
N VAL A 16 24.17 7.97 10.69
CA VAL A 16 22.86 7.32 10.86
C VAL A 16 21.78 8.02 10.01
N ASN A 17 21.75 9.36 9.99
CA ASN A 17 20.83 10.11 9.11
C ASN A 17 21.12 9.91 7.62
N ARG A 18 22.40 9.76 7.23
CA ARG A 18 22.80 9.43 5.85
C ARG A 18 22.37 8.02 5.46
N LYS A 19 22.57 7.01 6.31
CA LYS A 19 22.05 5.64 6.06
C LYS A 19 20.52 5.62 5.94
N LEU A 20 19.81 6.48 6.68
CA LEU A 20 18.36 6.63 6.57
C LEU A 20 17.94 7.32 5.27
N HIS A 21 18.68 8.35 4.81
CA HIS A 21 18.45 9.02 3.52
C HIS A 21 18.73 8.14 2.32
N TYR A 22 19.81 7.34 2.33
CA TYR A 22 20.09 6.41 1.23
C TYR A 22 19.13 5.22 1.21
N LYS A 23 18.62 4.78 2.38
CA LYS A 23 17.48 3.84 2.42
C LYS A 23 16.21 4.46 1.84
N LYS A 24 15.96 5.76 2.01
CA LYS A 24 14.85 6.47 1.35
C LYS A 24 15.06 6.59 -0.17
N MET A 25 16.29 6.84 -0.64
CA MET A 25 16.59 6.96 -2.09
C MET A 25 16.55 5.62 -2.83
N ALA A 26 17.07 4.55 -2.22
CA ALA A 26 16.96 3.19 -2.77
C ALA A 26 15.54 2.62 -2.62
N ALA A 27 14.82 3.01 -1.55
CA ALA A 27 13.39 2.75 -1.47
C ALA A 27 12.66 3.52 -2.57
N LEU A 28 12.88 4.80 -2.82
CA LEU A 28 12.08 5.60 -3.77
C LEU A 28 12.12 5.14 -5.25
N ALA A 29 13.12 4.34 -5.66
CA ALA A 29 13.12 3.71 -6.99
C ALA A 29 12.28 2.41 -7.07
N VAL A 30 11.88 1.83 -5.92
CA VAL A 30 11.10 0.57 -5.81
C VAL A 30 9.90 0.70 -4.84
N ALA A 31 9.75 1.82 -4.15
CA ALA A 31 8.76 2.13 -3.11
C ALA A 31 7.77 3.20 -3.60
N GLY A 32 7.38 3.08 -4.88
CA GLY A 32 6.22 3.77 -5.44
C GLY A 32 4.90 3.03 -5.16
N VAL A 33 4.81 2.25 -4.08
CA VAL A 33 3.63 1.44 -3.76
C VAL A 33 3.31 1.62 -2.28
N LEU A 34 2.04 1.97 -2.02
CA LEU A 34 1.39 2.33 -0.74
C LEU A 34 1.54 3.79 -0.32
N VAL A 35 0.85 4.68 -1.05
CA VAL A 35 0.27 5.88 -0.43
C VAL A 35 -1.12 5.50 0.09
N ALA A 36 -1.27 5.55 1.41
CA ALA A 36 -2.53 5.38 2.12
C ALA A 36 -3.47 6.53 1.73
N GLY A 37 -4.63 6.17 1.19
CA GLY A 37 -5.65 7.13 0.79
C GLY A 37 -6.48 7.52 2.00
N SER A 38 -6.22 8.71 2.55
CA SER A 38 -7.05 9.27 3.63
C SER A 38 -8.50 9.42 3.19
N THR A 39 -9.39 8.60 3.77
CA THR A 39 -10.84 8.79 3.63
C THR A 39 -11.34 9.79 4.66
N LEU A 40 -11.14 11.08 4.41
CA LEU A 40 -11.92 12.09 5.11
C LEU A 40 -13.36 12.03 4.59
N THR A 41 -14.31 11.81 5.49
CA THR A 41 -15.76 11.94 5.29
C THR A 41 -16.13 13.38 4.95
N GLY A 42 -15.81 13.79 3.72
CA GLY A 42 -16.26 15.03 3.14
C GLY A 42 -17.67 14.86 2.59
N CYS A 43 -18.68 15.02 3.44
CA CYS A 43 -20.06 15.28 3.00
C CYS A 43 -20.13 16.62 2.24
N GLY A 44 -19.74 16.61 0.97
CA GLY A 44 -19.97 17.70 0.04
C GLY A 44 -21.39 17.63 -0.50
N LYS A 45 -22.30 18.42 0.08
CA LYS A 45 -23.60 18.74 -0.56
C LYS A 45 -23.34 19.31 -1.97
N LYS A 46 -23.50 18.50 -3.01
CA LYS A 46 -23.76 19.01 -4.36
C LYS A 46 -25.27 19.17 -4.52
N ASN A 47 -25.70 20.43 -4.49
CA ASN A 47 -26.98 20.82 -5.08
C ASN A 47 -26.87 20.58 -6.58
N ILE A 48 -27.46 19.49 -7.09
CA ILE A 48 -27.73 19.34 -8.51
C ILE A 48 -29.18 19.75 -8.73
N ASP A 49 -29.34 20.95 -9.28
CA ASP A 49 -30.64 21.50 -9.68
C ASP A 49 -31.08 20.80 -10.98
N TYR A 50 -31.78 19.67 -10.85
CA TYR A 50 -32.52 19.09 -11.96
C TYR A 50 -33.89 19.74 -12.07
N SER A 51 -33.92 20.91 -12.69
CA SER A 51 -35.13 21.42 -13.32
C SER A 51 -35.36 20.69 -14.65
N VAL A 52 -36.01 19.52 -14.62
CA VAL A 52 -36.66 18.94 -15.80
C VAL A 52 -38.12 18.65 -15.46
N ASP A 53 -38.96 19.60 -15.84
CA ASP A 53 -40.41 19.45 -15.94
C ASP A 53 -40.73 18.35 -16.97
N GLY A 54 -41.40 17.29 -16.53
CA GLY A 54 -41.75 16.16 -17.39
C GLY A 54 -42.56 15.09 -16.67
N GLY A 55 -43.78 15.45 -16.26
CA GLY A 55 -44.69 14.51 -15.60
C GLY A 55 -45.18 13.37 -16.51
N SER A 56 -45.24 12.16 -15.95
CA SER A 56 -46.36 11.21 -16.07
C SER A 56 -46.11 10.05 -15.09
N GLY A 57 -46.98 9.94 -14.07
CA GLY A 57 -46.82 9.00 -12.97
C GLY A 57 -47.23 7.56 -13.24
N ASN A 58 -46.88 6.66 -12.32
CA ASN A 58 -47.84 5.83 -11.58
C ASN A 58 -47.18 5.07 -10.40
N GLY A 59 -47.59 5.41 -9.17
CA GLY A 59 -47.84 4.50 -8.04
C GLY A 59 -46.76 3.56 -7.50
N GLY A 60 -46.13 3.95 -6.39
CA GLY A 60 -45.42 3.06 -5.45
C GLY A 60 -44.90 3.87 -4.25
N SER A 61 -45.14 3.39 -3.03
CA SER A 61 -44.97 4.10 -1.74
C SER A 61 -43.63 4.84 -1.59
N ALA A 62 -43.68 6.14 -1.31
CA ALA A 62 -42.53 6.93 -0.91
C ALA A 62 -42.26 6.71 0.59
N ASP A 63 -41.46 5.69 0.94
CA ASP A 63 -40.75 5.67 2.21
C ASP A 63 -39.58 6.65 2.11
N SER A 64 -39.83 7.91 2.48
CA SER A 64 -38.85 8.99 2.48
C SER A 64 -37.98 9.03 3.74
N GLY A 65 -37.75 7.87 4.39
CA GLY A 65 -36.91 7.76 5.59
C GLY A 65 -35.43 7.63 5.24
N SER A 66 -34.54 7.80 6.21
CA SER A 66 -33.13 7.41 6.10
C SER A 66 -32.94 5.92 6.44
N LEU A 67 -31.77 5.32 6.17
CA LEU A 67 -31.44 3.98 6.67
C LEU A 67 -31.52 3.92 8.20
N GLN A 68 -31.17 5.02 8.87
CA GLN A 68 -31.28 5.14 10.32
C GLN A 68 -32.70 4.98 10.79
N ASP A 69 -33.66 5.66 10.15
CA ASP A 69 -35.08 5.54 10.51
C ASP A 69 -35.62 4.14 10.22
N LYS A 70 -35.24 3.54 9.09
CA LYS A 70 -35.73 2.22 8.67
C LYS A 70 -35.27 1.10 9.62
N TYR A 71 -34.01 1.14 10.05
CA TYR A 71 -33.40 0.06 10.82
C TYR A 71 -33.16 0.41 12.30
N GLY A 72 -33.57 1.60 12.75
CA GLY A 72 -33.38 2.06 14.13
C GLY A 72 -31.92 2.28 14.51
N ILE A 73 -31.09 2.71 13.55
CA ILE A 73 -29.66 2.92 13.78
C ILE A 73 -29.48 4.26 14.51
N PRO A 74 -28.80 4.29 15.67
CA PRO A 74 -28.56 5.51 16.42
C PRO A 74 -27.48 6.39 15.75
N GLU A 75 -27.38 7.64 16.17
CA GLU A 75 -26.30 8.55 15.73
C GLU A 75 -24.93 8.18 16.35
N SER A 76 -24.94 7.55 17.53
CA SER A 76 -23.76 7.08 18.26
C SER A 76 -24.05 5.75 18.96
N CYS A 77 -23.02 5.00 19.34
CA CYS A 77 -23.16 3.70 20.01
C CYS A 77 -22.23 3.61 21.23
N ASP A 78 -22.81 3.39 22.40
CA ASP A 78 -22.10 3.04 23.64
C ASP A 78 -22.74 1.77 24.20
N MET A 79 -22.07 0.64 23.98
CA MET A 79 -22.54 -0.67 24.40
C MET A 79 -21.40 -1.55 24.88
N THR A 80 -21.57 -2.13 26.06
CA THR A 80 -20.73 -3.25 26.53
C THR A 80 -21.30 -4.55 25.99
N LEU A 81 -20.41 -5.36 25.40
CA LEU A 81 -20.72 -6.70 24.93
C LEU A 81 -20.22 -7.75 25.94
N GLU A 82 -20.86 -8.91 25.95
CA GLU A 82 -20.41 -10.06 26.72
C GLU A 82 -19.06 -10.55 26.18
N THR A 83 -18.11 -10.81 27.08
CA THR A 83 -16.79 -11.30 26.68
C THR A 83 -16.78 -12.79 26.36
N GLY A 84 -17.78 -13.55 26.82
CA GLY A 84 -17.84 -15.00 26.65
C GLY A 84 -16.53 -15.70 27.09
N ASP A 85 -16.09 -16.68 26.29
CA ASP A 85 -14.85 -17.43 26.50
C ASP A 85 -13.62 -16.81 25.80
N SER A 86 -13.73 -15.58 25.26
CA SER A 86 -12.65 -14.91 24.52
C SER A 86 -11.38 -14.63 25.34
N GLY A 87 -11.48 -14.67 26.68
CA GLY A 87 -10.39 -14.27 27.57
C GLY A 87 -10.18 -12.76 27.72
N LEU A 88 -11.03 -11.94 27.08
CA LEU A 88 -11.07 -10.49 27.26
C LEU A 88 -11.68 -10.12 28.62
N SER A 89 -11.20 -9.00 29.19
CA SER A 89 -11.77 -8.41 30.40
C SER A 89 -12.82 -7.34 30.12
N LYS A 90 -12.83 -6.80 28.91
CA LYS A 90 -13.83 -5.86 28.39
C LYS A 90 -13.93 -6.03 26.88
N LEU A 91 -15.15 -6.02 26.37
CA LEU A 91 -15.48 -5.90 24.96
C LEU A 91 -16.59 -4.85 24.84
N ALA A 92 -16.39 -3.82 24.04
CA ALA A 92 -17.36 -2.72 23.90
C ALA A 92 -17.31 -2.08 22.51
N ILE A 93 -18.42 -1.42 22.17
CA ILE A 93 -18.53 -0.46 21.07
C ILE A 93 -18.76 0.91 21.71
N GLU A 94 -17.86 1.84 21.46
CA GLU A 94 -17.84 3.21 21.98
C GLU A 94 -17.60 4.19 20.82
N ALA A 95 -18.52 4.18 19.86
CA ALA A 95 -18.47 5.02 18.66
C ALA A 95 -19.25 6.31 18.88
N ASP A 96 -18.54 7.45 18.88
CA ASP A 96 -19.14 8.78 19.02
C ASP A 96 -20.03 9.15 17.82
N GLU A 97 -19.74 8.59 16.64
CA GLU A 97 -20.53 8.73 15.42
C GLU A 97 -20.67 7.36 14.73
N VAL A 98 -21.90 7.04 14.31
CA VAL A 98 -22.19 5.87 13.46
C VAL A 98 -22.36 6.33 12.01
N SER A 99 -21.41 5.96 11.15
CA SER A 99 -21.43 6.34 9.74
C SER A 99 -22.37 5.41 8.96
N VAL A 100 -23.38 5.98 8.28
CA VAL A 100 -24.32 5.25 7.41
C VAL A 100 -24.31 5.77 5.97
N PRO A 101 -24.54 4.92 4.95
CA PRO A 101 -24.70 5.35 3.58
C PRO A 101 -25.92 6.24 3.40
N SER A 102 -25.88 7.14 2.40
CA SER A 102 -27.00 8.03 2.07
C SER A 102 -28.05 7.36 1.17
N THR A 103 -27.76 6.18 0.62
CA THR A 103 -28.72 5.38 -0.16
C THR A 103 -29.70 4.65 0.75
N MET A 104 -30.87 4.32 0.21
CA MET A 104 -31.89 3.51 0.90
C MET A 104 -31.84 2.03 0.52
N ASP A 105 -31.11 1.70 -0.55
CA ASP A 105 -31.01 0.34 -1.07
C ASP A 105 -29.55 -0.09 -1.07
N LEU A 106 -29.28 -1.21 -0.39
CA LEU A 106 -27.96 -1.81 -0.25
C LEU A 106 -28.04 -3.26 -0.75
N PRO A 107 -28.21 -3.49 -2.06
CA PRO A 107 -28.27 -4.84 -2.60
C PRO A 107 -26.93 -5.56 -2.48
N ILE A 108 -26.95 -6.88 -2.32
CA ILE A 108 -25.78 -7.74 -2.44
C ILE A 108 -25.49 -7.91 -3.93
N VAL A 109 -24.24 -7.69 -4.35
CA VAL A 109 -23.80 -7.93 -5.73
C VAL A 109 -22.70 -8.97 -5.77
N TYR A 110 -22.69 -9.79 -6.81
CA TYR A 110 -21.69 -10.83 -6.98
C TYR A 110 -20.55 -10.34 -7.86
N ALA A 111 -19.35 -10.77 -7.52
CA ALA A 111 -18.11 -10.39 -8.17
C ALA A 111 -17.28 -11.63 -8.49
N LYS A 112 -16.51 -11.58 -9.58
CA LYS A 112 -15.54 -12.62 -9.94
C LYS A 112 -14.15 -12.02 -9.99
N LYS A 113 -13.15 -12.79 -9.54
CA LYS A 113 -11.75 -12.38 -9.70
C LYS A 113 -11.44 -12.22 -11.19
N LYS A 114 -10.84 -11.09 -11.55
CA LYS A 114 -10.40 -10.81 -12.91
C LYS A 114 -9.19 -11.66 -13.25
N GLU A 115 -9.27 -12.34 -14.39
CA GLU A 115 -8.11 -12.91 -15.06
C GLU A 115 -7.74 -11.99 -16.22
N ILE A 116 -6.50 -11.51 -16.25
CA ILE A 116 -6.02 -10.71 -17.38
C ILE A 116 -5.29 -11.61 -18.37
N SER A 117 -5.94 -11.87 -19.50
CA SER A 117 -5.29 -12.59 -20.59
C SER A 117 -4.17 -11.73 -21.21
N ASN A 118 -3.22 -12.38 -21.89
CA ASN A 118 -2.17 -11.68 -22.64
C ASN A 118 -2.76 -10.67 -23.64
N ASP A 119 -3.87 -11.02 -24.31
CA ASP A 119 -4.56 -10.12 -25.24
C ASP A 119 -5.21 -8.92 -24.54
N ALA A 120 -5.80 -9.13 -23.36
CA ALA A 120 -6.37 -8.05 -22.56
C ALA A 120 -5.27 -7.11 -22.03
N LYS A 121 -4.14 -7.67 -21.57
CA LYS A 121 -2.96 -6.89 -21.15
C LYS A 121 -2.43 -6.04 -22.29
N LYS A 122 -2.31 -6.63 -23.48
CA LYS A 122 -1.95 -5.91 -24.71
C LYS A 122 -2.89 -4.74 -24.99
N GLN A 123 -4.21 -4.98 -24.98
CA GLN A 123 -5.19 -3.93 -25.24
C GLN A 123 -5.10 -2.79 -24.21
N LEU A 124 -4.90 -3.14 -22.94
CA LEU A 124 -4.69 -2.18 -21.87
C LEU A 124 -3.46 -1.32 -22.14
N VAL A 125 -2.27 -1.91 -22.27
CA VAL A 125 -1.02 -1.18 -22.47
C VAL A 125 -1.07 -0.34 -23.75
N GLU A 126 -1.53 -0.89 -24.87
CA GLU A 126 -1.68 -0.14 -26.14
C GLU A 126 -2.67 1.03 -26.05
N SER A 127 -3.59 1.04 -25.07
CA SER A 127 -4.52 2.16 -24.83
C SER A 127 -3.91 3.30 -24.00
N LEU A 128 -2.87 2.99 -23.21
CA LEU A 128 -2.23 3.95 -22.30
C LEU A 128 -1.09 4.73 -22.96
N VAL A 129 -0.43 4.16 -23.98
CA VAL A 129 0.75 4.75 -24.63
C VAL A 129 0.59 4.92 -26.15
N GLU A 130 1.42 5.75 -26.76
CA GLU A 130 1.43 6.01 -28.21
C GLU A 130 1.97 4.80 -28.98
N LYS A 131 1.08 3.91 -29.43
CA LYS A 131 1.42 2.69 -30.17
C LYS A 131 2.33 2.93 -31.40
N ASP A 132 2.20 4.05 -32.10
CA ASP A 132 3.02 4.37 -33.27
C ASP A 132 4.48 4.72 -32.93
N LYS A 133 4.80 4.93 -31.64
CA LYS A 133 6.17 5.10 -31.13
C LYS A 133 6.86 3.80 -30.75
N GLY A 134 6.12 2.69 -30.73
CA GLY A 134 6.61 1.40 -30.29
C GLY A 134 6.39 1.16 -28.79
N ILE A 135 6.28 -0.11 -28.43
CA ILE A 135 6.12 -0.59 -27.06
C ILE A 135 7.15 -1.69 -26.86
N TYR A 136 7.88 -1.62 -25.76
CA TYR A 136 9.03 -2.47 -25.49
C TYR A 136 8.83 -3.24 -24.19
N ALA A 137 9.29 -4.48 -24.13
CA ALA A 137 9.37 -5.21 -22.87
C ALA A 137 10.50 -4.59 -22.04
N PHE A 138 10.18 -4.16 -20.82
CA PHE A 138 11.13 -3.53 -19.93
C PHE A 138 11.62 -4.52 -18.88
N ASP A 139 12.93 -4.49 -18.64
CA ASP A 139 13.60 -5.37 -17.68
C ASP A 139 14.74 -4.57 -17.02
N TYR A 140 14.64 -4.40 -15.70
CA TYR A 140 15.63 -3.69 -14.90
C TYR A 140 17.00 -4.40 -14.88
N ASP A 141 17.03 -5.71 -15.03
CA ASP A 141 18.28 -6.48 -15.05
C ASP A 141 18.95 -6.47 -16.42
N ASN A 142 18.19 -6.15 -17.47
CA ASN A 142 18.64 -6.17 -18.87
C ASN A 142 18.40 -4.81 -19.58
N MET A 143 18.87 -3.73 -18.95
CA MET A 143 18.78 -2.36 -19.48
C MET A 143 19.60 -2.12 -20.75
N THR A 144 19.22 -1.07 -21.51
CA THR A 144 19.99 -0.66 -22.68
C THR A 144 21.31 0.03 -22.31
N LYS A 145 22.24 0.09 -23.26
CA LYS A 145 23.48 0.85 -23.09
C LYS A 145 23.24 2.32 -22.75
N ALA A 146 22.22 2.93 -23.34
CA ALA A 146 21.89 4.33 -23.10
C ALA A 146 21.47 4.54 -21.63
N ASP A 147 20.60 3.67 -21.11
CA ASP A 147 20.12 3.77 -19.73
C ASP A 147 21.24 3.46 -18.71
N ILE A 148 22.09 2.45 -18.98
CA ILE A 148 23.23 2.15 -18.13
C ILE A 148 24.25 3.30 -18.13
N GLN A 149 24.49 3.91 -19.29
CA GLN A 149 25.38 5.07 -19.36
C GLN A 149 24.81 6.26 -18.60
N GLU A 150 23.50 6.50 -18.67
CA GLU A 150 22.84 7.53 -17.86
C GLU A 150 23.03 7.26 -16.37
N GLN A 151 22.86 6.02 -15.90
CA GLN A 151 23.12 5.67 -14.48
C GLN A 151 24.58 5.90 -14.09
N ILE A 152 25.54 5.54 -14.94
CA ILE A 152 26.96 5.82 -14.69
C ILE A 152 27.20 7.33 -14.54
N ASP A 153 26.69 8.13 -15.47
CA ASP A 153 26.85 9.59 -15.46
C ASP A 153 26.25 10.21 -14.18
N GLN A 154 25.13 9.65 -13.70
CA GLN A 154 24.52 10.08 -12.44
C GLN A 154 25.38 9.72 -11.23
N TYR A 155 25.84 8.48 -11.10
CA TYR A 155 26.72 8.09 -9.99
C TYR A 155 28.02 8.91 -9.99
N GLU A 156 28.58 9.23 -11.15
CA GLU A 156 29.73 10.12 -11.27
C GLU A 156 29.42 11.55 -10.81
N LYS A 157 28.25 12.09 -11.19
CA LYS A 157 27.78 13.41 -10.76
C LYS A 157 27.55 13.46 -9.25
N GLU A 158 26.86 12.48 -8.68
CA GLU A 158 26.60 12.39 -7.23
C GLU A 158 27.89 12.25 -6.42
N LYS A 159 28.81 11.40 -6.88
CA LYS A 159 30.14 11.26 -6.27
C LYS A 159 30.87 12.61 -6.25
N LYS A 160 30.84 13.35 -7.37
CA LYS A 160 31.47 14.67 -7.48
C LYS A 160 30.80 15.69 -6.56
N ASN A 161 29.47 15.70 -6.47
CA ASN A 161 28.72 16.60 -5.59
C ASN A 161 29.00 16.32 -4.12
N SER A 162 29.03 15.04 -3.72
CA SER A 162 29.39 14.62 -2.36
C SER A 162 30.79 15.11 -1.99
N ALA A 163 31.76 14.91 -2.88
CA ALA A 163 33.13 15.37 -2.66
C ALA A 163 33.23 16.91 -2.55
N ALA A 164 32.48 17.65 -3.37
CA ALA A 164 32.42 19.11 -3.31
C ALA A 164 31.84 19.62 -2.00
N ASN A 165 30.92 18.86 -1.40
CA ASN A 165 30.32 19.14 -0.08
C ASN A 165 31.14 18.59 1.10
N GLY A 166 32.37 18.12 0.85
CA GLY A 166 33.28 17.62 1.88
C GLY A 166 32.95 16.21 2.38
N ASP A 167 32.09 15.47 1.68
CA ASP A 167 31.77 14.07 1.97
C ASP A 167 32.43 13.11 0.97
N THR A 168 33.51 12.47 1.40
CA THR A 168 34.20 11.44 0.61
C THR A 168 33.96 10.03 1.13
N SER A 169 33.10 9.86 2.15
CA SER A 169 32.94 8.59 2.85
C SER A 169 32.29 7.49 2.00
N GLY A 170 31.51 7.86 0.99
CA GLY A 170 30.88 6.95 0.03
C GLY A 170 31.69 6.69 -1.26
N SER A 171 32.88 7.29 -1.43
CA SER A 171 33.60 7.27 -2.72
C SER A 171 33.83 5.86 -3.27
N THR A 172 34.26 4.92 -2.43
CA THR A 172 34.55 3.53 -2.85
C THR A 172 33.29 2.76 -3.23
N TRP A 173 32.14 3.09 -2.61
CA TRP A 173 30.85 2.50 -2.98
C TRP A 173 30.40 2.97 -4.36
N TYR A 174 30.52 4.28 -4.64
CA TYR A 174 30.27 4.82 -5.98
C TYR A 174 31.18 4.18 -7.04
N ASP A 175 32.48 4.04 -6.74
CA ASP A 175 33.41 3.37 -7.65
C ASP A 175 32.98 1.93 -7.97
N SER A 176 32.59 1.17 -6.94
CA SER A 176 32.11 -0.21 -7.12
C SER A 176 30.84 -0.30 -7.96
N MET A 177 29.87 0.61 -7.74
CA MET A 177 28.63 0.65 -8.53
C MET A 177 28.90 1.01 -9.99
N ILE A 178 29.72 2.04 -10.22
CA ILE A 178 30.11 2.47 -11.56
C ILE A 178 30.85 1.35 -12.31
N ASP A 179 31.77 0.64 -11.64
CA ASP A 179 32.50 -0.47 -12.26
C ASP A 179 31.57 -1.64 -12.63
N GLY A 180 30.62 -1.99 -11.75
CA GLY A 180 29.59 -2.99 -12.06
C GLY A 180 28.73 -2.59 -13.28
N LEU A 181 28.30 -1.33 -13.34
CA LEU A 181 27.54 -0.82 -14.49
C LEU A 181 28.38 -0.79 -15.77
N LYS A 182 29.67 -0.48 -15.70
CA LYS A 182 30.58 -0.54 -16.87
C LYS A 182 30.73 -1.97 -17.42
N ASP A 183 30.69 -2.97 -16.55
CA ASP A 183 30.70 -4.38 -16.98
C ASP A 183 29.37 -4.79 -17.62
N GLN A 184 28.24 -4.33 -17.07
CA GLN A 184 26.92 -4.53 -17.68
C GLN A 184 26.81 -3.83 -19.03
N LEU A 185 27.30 -2.60 -19.16
CA LEU A 185 27.30 -1.78 -20.38
C LEU A 185 27.94 -2.49 -21.58
N GLN A 186 28.96 -3.33 -21.34
CA GLN A 186 29.64 -4.09 -22.40
C GLN A 186 28.76 -5.19 -23.01
N LYS A 187 27.79 -5.70 -22.24
CA LYS A 187 26.91 -6.82 -22.64
C LYS A 187 25.50 -6.36 -23.00
N ALA A 188 25.14 -5.14 -22.60
CA ALA A 188 23.82 -4.58 -22.80
C ALA A 188 23.45 -4.37 -24.28
N PRO A 189 22.15 -4.48 -24.64
CA PRO A 189 21.67 -4.17 -25.97
C PRO A 189 21.62 -2.64 -26.21
N ASP A 190 21.57 -2.23 -27.48
CA ASP A 190 21.39 -0.82 -27.83
C ASP A 190 19.93 -0.35 -27.65
N GLU A 191 18.97 -1.26 -27.84
CA GLU A 191 17.53 -1.01 -27.73
C GLU A 191 16.86 -2.13 -26.93
N TYR A 192 15.76 -1.82 -26.24
CA TYR A 192 14.92 -2.84 -25.61
C TYR A 192 14.25 -3.72 -26.69
N PRO A 193 13.98 -5.00 -26.39
CA PRO A 193 13.17 -5.83 -27.28
C PRO A 193 11.75 -5.27 -27.40
N ALA A 194 11.18 -5.32 -28.60
CA ALA A 194 9.76 -5.00 -28.78
C ALA A 194 8.89 -5.95 -27.95
N ALA A 195 7.76 -5.44 -27.43
CA ALA A 195 6.76 -6.26 -26.74
C ALA A 195 5.95 -7.09 -27.75
N ASP A 196 6.59 -8.09 -28.36
CA ASP A 196 5.96 -8.99 -29.34
C ASP A 196 4.90 -9.90 -28.66
N ASP A 197 5.10 -10.21 -27.38
CA ASP A 197 4.09 -10.74 -26.47
C ASP A 197 4.05 -9.91 -25.17
N TYR A 198 2.88 -9.89 -24.50
CA TYR A 198 2.64 -9.12 -23.28
C TYR A 198 2.61 -10.04 -22.06
N SER A 199 3.41 -11.13 -22.09
CA SER A 199 3.47 -12.07 -20.96
C SER A 199 4.19 -11.47 -19.75
N GLY A 200 5.14 -10.57 -19.99
CA GLY A 200 5.83 -9.80 -18.95
C GLY A 200 4.90 -8.85 -18.17
N THR A 201 5.44 -8.28 -17.11
CA THR A 201 4.71 -7.36 -16.21
C THR A 201 5.00 -5.90 -16.50
N GLU A 202 6.15 -5.57 -17.12
CA GLU A 202 6.57 -4.19 -17.35
C GLU A 202 6.81 -3.85 -18.81
N PHE A 203 6.31 -2.68 -19.22
CA PHE A 203 6.35 -2.19 -20.59
C PHE A 203 6.81 -0.75 -20.63
N LEU A 204 7.68 -0.45 -21.60
CA LEU A 204 8.12 0.90 -21.90
C LEU A 204 7.37 1.42 -23.13
N GLY A 205 6.72 2.57 -22.99
CA GLY A 205 6.06 3.28 -24.08
C GLY A 205 6.31 4.79 -24.02
N GLU A 206 5.71 5.53 -24.94
CA GLU A 206 5.87 6.98 -25.04
C GLU A 206 4.52 7.71 -24.99
N ILE A 207 4.47 8.86 -24.32
CA ILE A 207 3.31 9.78 -24.31
C ILE A 207 3.87 11.20 -24.44
N GLY A 208 3.47 11.94 -25.47
CA GLY A 208 3.90 13.33 -25.68
C GLY A 208 5.41 13.48 -25.85
N GLY A 209 6.10 12.46 -26.37
CA GLY A 209 7.56 12.43 -26.53
C GLY A 209 8.33 12.19 -25.22
N ARG A 210 7.66 11.67 -24.18
CA ARG A 210 8.26 11.26 -22.90
C ARG A 210 8.04 9.78 -22.67
N LYS A 211 9.04 9.12 -22.06
CA LYS A 211 9.00 7.69 -21.78
C LYS A 211 8.22 7.39 -20.50
N PHE A 212 7.36 6.39 -20.56
CA PHE A 212 6.58 5.89 -19.43
C PHE A 212 6.82 4.40 -19.25
N LEU A 213 6.91 3.98 -17.99
CA LEU A 213 6.80 2.58 -17.60
C LEU A 213 5.34 2.29 -17.26
N VAL A 214 4.82 1.20 -17.80
CA VAL A 214 3.50 0.65 -17.48
C VAL A 214 3.73 -0.73 -16.89
N ASN A 215 3.38 -0.90 -15.62
CA ASN A 215 3.37 -2.19 -14.94
C ASN A 215 1.94 -2.72 -14.90
N VAL A 216 1.76 -3.97 -15.28
CA VAL A 216 0.50 -4.70 -15.13
C VAL A 216 0.80 -6.06 -14.51
N ASP A 217 0.52 -6.14 -13.21
CA ASP A 217 0.72 -7.33 -12.39
C ASP A 217 -0.35 -8.39 -12.71
N ASP A 218 0.04 -9.66 -12.65
CA ASP A 218 -0.84 -10.82 -12.82
C ASP A 218 -1.15 -11.53 -11.49
N GLN A 219 -0.34 -11.32 -10.45
CA GLN A 219 -0.46 -12.01 -9.16
C GLN A 219 -1.72 -11.58 -8.38
N GLY A 220 -2.25 -10.39 -8.71
CA GLY A 220 -3.32 -9.71 -7.98
C GLY A 220 -4.48 -9.20 -8.84
N GLY A 221 -4.89 -9.91 -9.89
CA GLY A 221 -5.92 -9.38 -10.80
C GLY A 221 -5.39 -8.24 -11.68
N ALA A 222 -6.26 -7.46 -12.33
CA ALA A 222 -5.86 -6.44 -13.32
C ALA A 222 -5.34 -5.13 -12.67
N SER A 223 -4.47 -5.26 -11.67
CA SER A 223 -3.81 -4.16 -10.96
C SER A 223 -2.56 -3.71 -11.72
N GLY A 224 -2.12 -2.48 -11.46
CA GLY A 224 -0.93 -1.97 -12.14
C GLY A 224 -0.60 -0.53 -11.79
N SER A 225 0.44 -0.04 -12.45
CA SER A 225 0.89 1.34 -12.32
C SER A 225 1.40 1.87 -13.65
N MET A 226 1.42 3.19 -13.77
CA MET A 226 2.04 3.89 -14.88
C MET A 226 2.79 5.09 -14.32
N GLY A 227 3.99 5.36 -14.80
CA GLY A 227 4.77 6.52 -14.36
C GLY A 227 5.85 6.91 -15.36
N LEU A 228 6.34 8.14 -15.23
CA LEU A 228 7.49 8.62 -15.99
C LEU A 228 8.70 7.71 -15.74
N LYS A 229 9.37 7.28 -16.82
CA LYS A 229 10.64 6.55 -16.73
C LYS A 229 11.78 7.48 -16.33
N ASP A 230 11.76 8.70 -16.86
CA ASP A 230 12.85 9.66 -16.67
C ASP A 230 12.82 10.24 -15.26
N GLN A 231 14.00 10.67 -14.77
CA GLN A 231 14.07 11.37 -13.50
C GLN A 231 13.16 12.61 -13.49
N LEU A 232 12.42 12.80 -12.40
CA LEU A 232 11.49 13.92 -12.27
C LEU A 232 12.19 15.29 -12.38
N ILE A 233 13.47 15.39 -12.00
CA ILE A 233 14.24 16.64 -12.13
C ILE A 233 14.57 16.98 -13.58
N THR A 234 14.63 15.99 -14.47
CA THR A 234 14.75 16.20 -15.93
C THR A 234 13.43 16.66 -16.51
N TYR A 235 12.33 16.12 -15.97
CA TYR A 235 10.96 16.49 -16.34
C TYR A 235 10.60 17.93 -15.92
N ARG A 236 10.94 18.29 -14.68
CA ARG A 236 10.71 19.59 -14.04
C ARG A 236 12.02 20.12 -13.44
N PRO A 237 12.92 20.69 -14.28
CA PRO A 237 14.17 21.24 -13.79
C PRO A 237 13.95 22.56 -13.03
N LYS A 238 14.68 22.74 -11.92
CA LYS A 238 14.70 23.99 -11.15
C LYS A 238 16.12 24.36 -10.76
N ASP A 239 16.47 25.64 -10.96
CA ASP A 239 17.82 26.12 -10.64
C ASP A 239 18.10 25.96 -9.13
N GLY A 240 19.28 25.44 -8.81
CA GLY A 240 19.69 25.11 -7.44
C GLY A 240 19.13 23.80 -6.87
N ALA A 241 18.08 23.20 -7.45
CA ALA A 241 17.52 21.94 -6.96
C ALA A 241 18.40 20.75 -7.35
N SER A 242 18.61 19.82 -6.40
CA SER A 242 19.28 18.55 -6.64
C SER A 242 18.31 17.46 -7.09
N GLY A 243 17.04 17.58 -6.72
CA GLY A 243 15.97 16.72 -7.22
C GLY A 243 14.58 17.28 -6.95
N VAL A 244 13.57 16.53 -7.36
CA VAL A 244 12.16 16.87 -7.16
C VAL A 244 11.36 15.58 -6.98
N TYR A 245 10.36 15.61 -6.13
CA TYR A 245 9.29 14.61 -6.07
C TYR A 245 7.94 15.31 -6.10
N PHE A 246 6.88 14.58 -6.42
CA PHE A 246 5.53 15.10 -6.31
C PHE A 246 4.73 14.32 -5.27
N SER A 247 3.80 15.00 -4.62
CA SER A 247 2.83 14.36 -3.72
C SER A 247 1.62 15.24 -3.47
N THR A 248 0.69 14.73 -2.65
CA THR A 248 -0.38 15.50 -2.02
C THR A 248 0.15 16.23 -0.77
N PRO A 249 -0.53 17.28 -0.29
CA PRO A 249 -0.06 18.06 0.87
C PRO A 249 -0.07 17.30 2.20
N ASP A 250 -0.66 16.10 2.23
CA ASP A 250 -0.90 15.32 3.45
C ASP A 250 0.29 14.39 3.82
N THR A 251 1.45 14.50 3.15
CA THR A 251 2.59 13.58 3.34
C THR A 251 3.36 13.70 4.65
N GLY A 252 2.99 14.64 5.53
CA GLY A 252 3.67 14.82 6.81
C GLY A 252 5.10 15.38 6.69
N ASP A 253 5.45 15.99 5.56
CA ASP A 253 6.72 16.69 5.39
C ASP A 253 6.76 17.95 6.29
N ASP A 254 7.91 18.24 6.90
CA ASP A 254 8.10 19.47 7.69
C ASP A 254 8.26 20.66 6.73
N LEU A 255 7.12 21.29 6.42
CA LEU A 255 7.01 22.41 5.49
C LEU A 255 6.85 23.75 6.23
N THR A 256 7.21 23.80 7.51
CA THR A 256 6.96 24.97 8.38
C THR A 256 7.64 26.26 7.89
N ASP A 257 8.76 26.13 7.18
CA ASP A 257 9.52 27.23 6.59
C ASP A 257 9.31 27.38 5.07
N VAL A 258 8.39 26.62 4.47
CA VAL A 258 8.12 26.64 3.02
C VAL A 258 6.78 27.33 2.74
N ASP A 259 6.79 28.28 1.79
CA ASP A 259 5.56 28.96 1.37
C ASP A 259 4.67 28.03 0.52
N MET A 260 3.62 27.51 1.15
CA MET A 260 2.61 26.66 0.52
C MET A 260 1.43 27.45 -0.05
N SER A 261 1.42 28.79 0.04
CA SER A 261 0.30 29.63 -0.41
C SER A 261 0.22 29.83 -1.93
N SER A 262 1.02 29.05 -2.68
CA SER A 262 1.09 29.09 -4.13
C SER A 262 -0.25 28.74 -4.77
N THR A 263 -0.67 29.54 -5.75
CA THR A 263 -1.83 29.19 -6.58
C THR A 263 -1.45 28.06 -7.53
N ASN A 264 -2.34 27.09 -7.71
CA ASN A 264 -2.16 26.02 -8.69
C ASN A 264 -1.96 26.61 -10.09
N VAL A 265 -0.79 26.38 -10.70
CA VAL A 265 -0.41 26.94 -12.00
C VAL A 265 -0.71 26.00 -13.18
N CYS A 266 -1.45 24.91 -12.93
CA CYS A 266 -1.82 23.95 -13.96
C CYS A 266 -2.53 24.63 -15.14
N THR A 267 -2.15 24.25 -16.36
CA THR A 267 -2.79 24.73 -17.59
C THR A 267 -4.21 24.21 -17.74
N PHE A 268 -4.53 23.08 -17.12
CA PHE A 268 -5.88 22.54 -17.00
C PHE A 268 -6.59 23.12 -15.77
N SER A 269 -7.86 23.47 -15.94
CA SER A 269 -8.76 23.60 -14.80
C SER A 269 -8.92 22.26 -14.08
N LYS A 270 -9.40 22.28 -12.83
CA LYS A 270 -9.67 21.07 -12.06
C LYS A 270 -10.65 20.13 -12.77
N ASP A 271 -11.68 20.65 -13.44
CA ASP A 271 -12.67 19.86 -14.16
C ASP A 271 -12.09 19.24 -15.44
N GLU A 272 -11.22 19.95 -16.16
CA GLU A 272 -10.51 19.41 -17.32
C GLU A 272 -9.52 18.32 -16.91
N ALA A 273 -8.75 18.54 -15.84
CA ALA A 273 -7.85 17.54 -15.29
C ALA A 273 -8.61 16.30 -14.76
N GLN A 274 -9.79 16.50 -14.16
CA GLN A 274 -10.64 15.39 -13.76
C GLN A 274 -11.12 14.61 -14.98
N SER A 275 -11.51 15.28 -16.06
CA SER A 275 -11.92 14.61 -17.30
C SER A 275 -10.80 13.75 -17.90
N ILE A 276 -9.55 14.21 -17.81
CA ILE A 276 -8.36 13.43 -18.20
C ILE A 276 -8.21 12.19 -17.31
N ALA A 277 -8.39 12.34 -15.99
CA ALA A 277 -8.34 11.22 -15.05
C ALA A 277 -9.49 10.22 -15.28
N ASP A 278 -10.71 10.70 -15.54
CA ASP A 278 -11.86 9.87 -15.88
C ASP A 278 -11.61 9.06 -17.17
N GLU A 279 -10.99 9.66 -18.19
CA GLU A 279 -10.58 8.95 -19.40
C GLU A 279 -9.55 7.85 -19.10
N PHE A 280 -8.58 8.12 -18.22
CA PHE A 280 -7.60 7.13 -17.78
C PHE A 280 -8.28 5.95 -17.06
N VAL A 281 -9.16 6.23 -16.09
CA VAL A 281 -9.95 5.22 -15.35
C VAL A 281 -10.76 4.32 -16.31
N ASN A 282 -11.34 4.91 -17.36
CA ASN A 282 -12.05 4.16 -18.39
C ASN A 282 -11.10 3.26 -19.21
N LYS A 283 -9.90 3.72 -19.58
CA LYS A 283 -8.90 2.92 -20.31
C LYS A 283 -8.44 1.70 -19.52
N ILE A 284 -8.26 1.82 -18.21
CA ILE A 284 -7.89 0.70 -17.33
C ILE A 284 -9.08 -0.25 -17.02
N GLY A 285 -10.26 0.00 -17.60
CA GLY A 285 -11.43 -0.86 -17.45
C GLY A 285 -11.96 -0.91 -16.00
N MET A 286 -11.79 0.17 -15.24
CA MET A 286 -12.32 0.29 -13.89
C MET A 286 -13.68 1.00 -13.96
N ALA A 287 -14.75 0.21 -14.04
CA ALA A 287 -16.13 0.70 -14.03
C ALA A 287 -16.68 0.86 -12.60
N ASP A 288 -17.84 1.48 -12.46
CA ASP A 288 -18.57 1.59 -11.19
C ASP A 288 -17.71 2.15 -10.06
N VAL A 289 -17.05 3.28 -10.30
CA VAL A 289 -16.25 3.98 -9.29
C VAL A 289 -16.87 5.31 -8.91
N THR A 290 -16.61 5.72 -7.67
CA THR A 290 -16.90 7.07 -7.18
C THR A 290 -15.59 7.83 -7.00
N LEU A 291 -15.58 9.10 -7.38
CA LEU A 291 -14.49 10.01 -7.03
C LEU A 291 -14.55 10.31 -5.52
N ASN A 292 -13.55 9.86 -4.77
CA ASN A 292 -13.48 10.05 -3.33
C ASN A 292 -12.80 11.38 -2.98
N LYS A 293 -11.68 11.68 -3.65
CA LYS A 293 -10.82 12.82 -3.30
C LYS A 293 -10.28 13.49 -4.56
N ALA A 294 -10.19 14.81 -4.52
CA ALA A 294 -9.59 15.61 -5.57
C ALA A 294 -8.75 16.73 -4.94
N GLN A 295 -7.43 16.60 -5.01
CA GLN A 295 -6.46 17.49 -4.36
C GLN A 295 -5.59 18.20 -5.39
N ASP A 296 -4.95 19.28 -4.96
CA ASP A 296 -3.86 19.88 -5.72
C ASP A 296 -2.61 19.00 -5.66
N LEU A 297 -1.82 19.00 -6.74
CA LEU A 297 -0.55 18.30 -6.84
C LEU A 297 0.61 19.23 -6.51
N TYR A 298 1.43 18.82 -5.54
CA TYR A 298 2.57 19.58 -5.06
C TYR A 298 3.87 18.96 -5.56
N TRP A 299 4.78 19.80 -6.05
CA TRP A 299 6.12 19.47 -6.50
C TRP A 299 7.12 20.00 -5.50
N TYR A 300 7.81 19.10 -4.81
CA TYR A 300 8.74 19.37 -3.73
C TYR A 300 10.17 19.30 -4.26
N TYR A 301 10.83 20.45 -4.33
CA TYR A 301 12.21 20.55 -4.79
C TYR A 301 13.15 20.56 -3.60
N TYR A 302 14.19 19.72 -3.65
CA TYR A 302 15.13 19.57 -2.56
C TYR A 302 16.58 19.85 -2.98
N GLY A 303 17.34 20.38 -2.03
CA GLY A 303 18.75 20.70 -2.17
C GLY A 303 19.66 19.49 -1.96
N ALA A 304 20.97 19.72 -2.02
CA ALA A 304 21.97 18.65 -1.84
C ALA A 304 22.03 18.10 -0.39
N ASP A 305 21.42 18.79 0.57
CA ASP A 305 21.29 18.34 1.96
C ASP A 305 20.05 17.48 2.21
N GLY A 306 19.19 17.32 1.19
CA GLY A 306 17.95 16.53 1.24
C GLY A 306 16.76 17.28 1.82
N ASN A 307 16.91 18.55 2.22
CA ASN A 307 15.79 19.35 2.70
C ASN A 307 15.01 19.96 1.54
N THR A 308 13.70 20.11 1.72
CA THR A 308 12.83 20.80 0.76
C THR A 308 13.14 22.29 0.76
N ASP A 309 13.64 22.79 -0.36
CA ASP A 309 14.00 24.20 -0.56
C ASP A 309 12.82 25.03 -1.06
N SER A 310 11.93 24.42 -1.83
CA SER A 310 10.75 25.08 -2.37
C SER A 310 9.69 24.09 -2.82
N VAL A 311 8.45 24.58 -2.88
CA VAL A 311 7.30 23.81 -3.35
C VAL A 311 6.56 24.60 -4.42
N GLU A 312 6.07 23.90 -5.44
CA GLU A 312 5.21 24.45 -6.48
C GLU A 312 3.93 23.64 -6.57
N VAL A 313 2.80 24.30 -6.84
CA VAL A 313 1.52 23.64 -7.05
C VAL A 313 1.23 23.65 -8.55
N ASP A 314 1.32 22.49 -9.21
CA ASP A 314 1.01 22.31 -10.63
C ASP A 314 0.40 20.93 -10.83
N GLY A 315 -0.92 20.91 -10.94
CA GLY A 315 -1.68 19.72 -11.26
C GLY A 315 -2.66 19.33 -10.17
N TYR A 316 -3.24 18.15 -10.32
CA TYR A 316 -4.25 17.60 -9.44
C TYR A 316 -4.06 16.10 -9.26
N VAL A 317 -4.50 15.59 -8.12
CA VAL A 317 -4.57 14.17 -7.80
C VAL A 317 -6.02 13.78 -7.61
N PHE A 318 -6.47 12.74 -8.32
CA PHE A 318 -7.83 12.22 -8.23
C PHE A 318 -7.80 10.78 -7.73
N SER A 319 -8.50 10.51 -6.63
CA SER A 319 -8.59 9.19 -6.03
C SER A 319 -10.02 8.65 -6.20
N TYR A 320 -10.13 7.48 -6.80
CA TYR A 320 -11.37 6.77 -7.10
C TYR A 320 -11.44 5.47 -6.30
N THR A 321 -12.64 5.09 -5.88
CA THR A 321 -12.88 3.81 -5.21
C THR A 321 -14.05 3.09 -5.87
N ARG A 322 -13.98 1.76 -5.92
CA ARG A 322 -15.11 0.91 -6.31
C ARG A 322 -16.36 1.33 -5.58
N SER A 323 -17.47 1.35 -6.30
CA SER A 323 -18.77 1.72 -5.79
C SER A 323 -19.81 0.69 -6.21
N ILE A 324 -20.70 0.34 -5.30
CA ILE A 324 -21.87 -0.48 -5.55
C ILE A 324 -23.09 0.39 -5.28
N ASN A 325 -23.99 0.51 -6.25
CA ASN A 325 -25.17 1.38 -6.16
C ASN A 325 -24.80 2.83 -5.74
N ASN A 326 -23.75 3.37 -6.37
CA ASN A 326 -23.16 4.69 -6.10
C ASN A 326 -22.63 4.89 -4.66
N GLN A 327 -22.48 3.82 -3.87
CA GLN A 327 -21.84 3.85 -2.56
C GLN A 327 -20.44 3.27 -2.64
N PRO A 328 -19.41 3.99 -2.18
CA PRO A 328 -18.05 3.46 -2.16
C PRO A 328 -17.97 2.23 -1.26
N THR A 329 -17.21 1.22 -1.69
CA THR A 329 -16.83 0.09 -0.84
C THR A 329 -15.89 0.58 0.25
N ALA A 330 -15.94 -0.04 1.42
CA ALA A 330 -15.01 0.30 2.48
C ALA A 330 -13.59 -0.19 2.18
N SER A 331 -12.63 0.60 2.67
CA SER A 331 -11.20 0.28 2.70
C SER A 331 -10.74 0.46 4.15
N ALA A 332 -10.36 -0.62 4.81
CA ALA A 332 -9.67 -0.57 6.10
C ALA A 332 -8.45 -1.48 5.98
N GLU A 333 -7.27 -0.97 6.33
CA GLU A 333 -6.03 -1.72 6.17
C GLU A 333 -5.91 -2.75 7.30
N VAL A 334 -6.10 -4.02 6.95
CA VAL A 334 -6.08 -5.13 7.91
C VAL A 334 -4.67 -5.51 8.38
N TRP A 335 -3.64 -4.85 7.84
CA TRP A 335 -2.23 -5.20 8.04
C TRP A 335 -1.78 -5.18 9.51
N ASN A 336 -2.25 -4.20 10.29
CA ASN A 336 -1.87 -4.02 11.70
C ASN A 336 -2.92 -4.54 12.69
N VAL A 337 -3.98 -5.16 12.19
CA VAL A 337 -5.07 -5.66 13.03
C VAL A 337 -4.54 -6.85 13.85
N ASP A 338 -4.42 -6.67 15.16
CA ASP A 338 -3.70 -7.59 16.05
C ASP A 338 -4.25 -9.02 16.01
N ASN A 339 -5.57 -9.17 15.95
CA ASN A 339 -6.24 -10.47 15.85
C ASN A 339 -6.05 -11.17 14.50
N LEU A 340 -5.53 -10.47 13.48
CA LEU A 340 -5.20 -11.04 12.17
C LEU A 340 -3.68 -11.21 11.97
N MET A 341 -2.84 -10.57 12.79
CA MET A 341 -1.39 -10.68 12.72
C MET A 341 -0.95 -12.15 12.82
N GLN A 342 -0.08 -12.56 11.90
CA GLN A 342 0.55 -13.88 11.90
C GLN A 342 2.07 -13.69 12.05
N ASP A 343 2.74 -14.58 12.78
CA ASP A 343 4.20 -14.48 12.98
C ASP A 343 4.98 -14.54 11.65
N ASP A 344 4.56 -15.46 10.76
CA ASP A 344 5.26 -15.75 9.49
C ASP A 344 4.34 -15.58 8.26
N ALA A 345 3.29 -14.77 8.36
CA ALA A 345 2.40 -14.52 7.22
C ALA A 345 1.79 -13.11 7.24
N SER A 346 1.22 -12.69 6.13
CA SER A 346 0.37 -11.50 6.05
C SER A 346 -1.02 -11.79 5.52
N VAL A 347 -1.97 -11.00 6.01
CA VAL A 347 -3.37 -11.00 5.60
C VAL A 347 -3.63 -9.67 4.89
N SER A 348 -4.23 -9.72 3.72
CA SER A 348 -4.59 -8.51 2.96
C SER A 348 -5.93 -8.71 2.26
N ILE A 349 -6.80 -7.70 2.33
CA ILE A 349 -8.04 -7.64 1.54
C ILE A 349 -7.86 -6.54 0.50
N PRO A 350 -7.97 -6.84 -0.80
CA PRO A 350 -7.72 -5.85 -1.84
C PRO A 350 -8.79 -4.75 -1.79
N SER A 351 -8.32 -3.51 -1.65
CA SER A 351 -9.16 -2.34 -1.84
C SER A 351 -9.06 -1.88 -3.28
N GLU A 352 -10.17 -1.97 -4.02
CA GLU A 352 -10.21 -1.54 -5.41
C GLU A 352 -10.28 -0.01 -5.52
N LYS A 353 -9.11 0.57 -5.75
CA LYS A 353 -8.87 2.00 -5.83
C LYS A 353 -8.03 2.36 -7.04
N CYS A 354 -8.21 3.57 -7.56
CA CYS A 354 -7.33 4.14 -8.56
C CYS A 354 -6.94 5.55 -8.16
N GLU A 355 -5.67 5.89 -8.31
CA GLU A 355 -5.18 7.24 -8.11
C GLU A 355 -4.48 7.72 -9.37
N VAL A 356 -4.87 8.89 -9.85
CA VAL A 356 -4.36 9.49 -11.09
C VAL A 356 -3.80 10.86 -10.81
N TYR A 357 -2.54 11.07 -11.21
CA TYR A 357 -1.79 12.31 -11.06
C TYR A 357 -1.74 13.01 -12.41
N VAL A 358 -2.30 14.21 -12.48
CA VAL A 358 -2.43 14.99 -13.72
C VAL A 358 -1.75 16.33 -13.53
N ASP A 359 -0.80 16.67 -14.39
CA ASP A 359 -0.23 18.02 -14.46
C ASP A 359 -0.55 18.70 -15.79
N SER A 360 0.09 19.84 -16.05
CA SER A 360 -0.07 20.61 -17.30
C SER A 360 0.24 19.84 -18.60
N ASN A 361 0.84 18.65 -18.55
CA ASN A 361 1.14 17.77 -19.68
C ASN A 361 0.27 16.51 -19.74
N GLY A 362 -0.70 16.36 -18.84
CA GLY A 362 -1.61 15.21 -18.77
C GLY A 362 -1.24 14.27 -17.62
N VAL A 363 -1.53 12.98 -17.77
CA VAL A 363 -1.24 11.98 -16.74
C VAL A 363 0.27 11.76 -16.62
N ILE A 364 0.83 11.99 -15.44
CA ILE A 364 2.26 11.78 -15.14
C ILE A 364 2.50 10.49 -14.34
N SER A 365 1.50 10.04 -13.62
CA SER A 365 1.55 8.85 -12.78
C SER A 365 0.15 8.35 -12.49
N ALA A 366 -0.02 7.04 -12.35
CA ALA A 366 -1.25 6.44 -11.86
C ALA A 366 -0.96 5.08 -11.22
N ASN A 367 -1.77 4.73 -10.23
CA ASN A 367 -1.78 3.41 -9.60
C ASN A 367 -3.23 2.92 -9.56
N TRP A 368 -3.46 1.63 -9.84
CA TRP A 368 -4.80 1.08 -9.76
C TRP A 368 -4.82 -0.37 -9.27
N VAL A 369 -5.92 -0.67 -8.59
CA VAL A 369 -6.27 -2.00 -8.09
C VAL A 369 -7.64 -2.33 -8.66
N ASN A 370 -7.70 -3.30 -9.56
CA ASN A 370 -8.92 -3.69 -10.28
C ASN A 370 -9.03 -5.22 -10.30
N TYR A 371 -9.26 -5.79 -9.12
CA TYR A 371 -9.27 -7.22 -8.84
C TYR A 371 -10.53 -7.92 -9.36
N PHE A 372 -11.66 -7.22 -9.46
CA PHE A 372 -12.96 -7.85 -9.65
C PHE A 372 -13.73 -7.32 -10.86
N GLU A 373 -14.53 -8.22 -11.44
CA GLU A 373 -15.61 -7.90 -12.36
C GLU A 373 -16.94 -8.13 -11.65
N ILE A 374 -17.76 -7.09 -11.57
CA ILE A 374 -19.12 -7.19 -11.02
C ILE A 374 -19.99 -7.92 -12.05
N THR A 375 -20.74 -8.91 -11.58
CA THR A 375 -21.65 -9.71 -12.41
C THR A 375 -23.06 -9.12 -12.40
N ASP A 376 -23.89 -9.55 -13.35
CA ASP A 376 -25.32 -9.18 -13.38
C ASP A 376 -26.16 -9.80 -12.23
N LYS A 377 -25.56 -10.61 -11.36
CA LYS A 377 -26.27 -11.25 -10.25
C LYS A 377 -26.33 -10.30 -9.05
N THR A 378 -27.56 -10.00 -8.63
CA THR A 378 -27.87 -9.11 -7.51
C THR A 378 -28.95 -9.73 -6.62
N GLU A 379 -28.85 -9.54 -5.31
CA GLU A 379 -29.85 -9.95 -4.32
C GLU A 379 -30.25 -8.75 -3.45
N SER A 380 -31.56 -8.51 -3.30
CA SER A 380 -32.07 -7.54 -2.33
C SER A 380 -32.54 -8.29 -1.08
N LYS A 381 -31.97 -7.93 0.06
CA LYS A 381 -32.31 -8.49 1.37
C LYS A 381 -32.45 -7.34 2.37
N ASP A 382 -33.42 -7.46 3.28
CA ASP A 382 -33.52 -6.52 4.39
C ASP A 382 -32.35 -6.73 5.37
N LEU A 383 -31.80 -5.62 5.85
CA LEU A 383 -30.82 -5.64 6.93
C LEU A 383 -31.50 -6.00 8.26
N LEU A 384 -30.73 -6.49 9.22
CA LEU A 384 -31.18 -6.58 10.60
C LEU A 384 -31.51 -5.18 11.14
N SER A 385 -32.52 -5.10 12.00
CA SER A 385 -32.64 -3.90 12.86
C SER A 385 -31.40 -3.77 13.74
N PHE A 386 -31.08 -2.55 14.16
CA PHE A 386 -29.91 -2.31 15.00
C PHE A 386 -29.93 -3.13 16.30
N ASP A 387 -31.10 -3.27 16.93
CA ASP A 387 -31.29 -4.12 18.11
C ASP A 387 -31.03 -5.61 17.85
N GLU A 388 -31.38 -6.11 16.66
CA GLU A 388 -31.11 -7.50 16.27
C GLU A 388 -29.63 -7.72 15.94
N LEU A 389 -29.01 -6.77 15.24
CA LEU A 389 -27.57 -6.76 14.99
C LEU A 389 -26.80 -6.84 16.30
N LEU A 390 -27.11 -5.98 17.27
CA LEU A 390 -26.40 -5.96 18.56
C LEU A 390 -26.56 -7.26 19.34
N LYS A 391 -27.74 -7.90 19.30
CA LYS A 391 -27.94 -9.24 19.89
C LYS A 391 -27.05 -10.28 19.24
N LYS A 392 -26.85 -10.21 17.91
CA LYS A 392 -25.95 -11.11 17.18
C LYS A 392 -24.48 -10.81 17.48
N ALA A 393 -24.10 -9.54 17.42
CA ALA A 393 -22.74 -9.06 17.72
C ALA A 393 -22.28 -9.50 19.12
N ASN A 394 -23.17 -9.41 20.12
CA ASN A 394 -22.89 -9.82 21.50
C ASN A 394 -22.44 -11.28 21.63
N THR A 395 -22.87 -12.17 20.74
CA THR A 395 -22.42 -13.57 20.70
C THR A 395 -21.27 -13.74 19.72
N ASN A 396 -21.43 -13.27 18.48
CA ASN A 396 -20.54 -13.59 17.39
C ASN A 396 -19.15 -12.94 17.54
N ILE A 397 -19.04 -11.74 18.13
CA ILE A 397 -17.75 -11.08 18.35
C ILE A 397 -16.94 -11.80 19.45
N ALA A 398 -17.59 -12.26 20.51
CA ALA A 398 -16.93 -13.03 21.56
C ALA A 398 -16.42 -14.39 21.03
N GLU A 399 -17.21 -15.07 20.21
CA GLU A 399 -16.80 -16.30 19.51
C GLU A 399 -15.64 -16.04 18.53
N TYR A 400 -15.67 -14.91 17.81
CA TYR A 400 -14.58 -14.50 16.94
C TYR A 400 -13.25 -14.37 17.69
N TYR A 401 -13.22 -13.65 18.81
CA TYR A 401 -12.00 -13.52 19.63
C TYR A 401 -11.60 -14.80 20.36
N THR A 402 -12.49 -15.78 20.46
CA THR A 402 -12.11 -17.13 20.91
C THR A 402 -11.33 -17.87 19.82
N THR A 403 -11.71 -17.69 18.55
CA THR A 403 -11.03 -18.26 17.38
C THR A 403 -9.74 -17.52 17.03
N TYR A 404 -9.76 -16.19 17.12
CA TYR A 404 -8.66 -15.28 16.82
C TYR A 404 -8.33 -14.43 18.05
N PRO A 405 -7.58 -14.99 19.03
CA PRO A 405 -7.24 -14.26 20.24
C PRO A 405 -6.39 -13.03 19.93
N THR A 406 -6.59 -12.00 20.73
CA THR A 406 -5.79 -10.78 20.68
C THR A 406 -4.85 -10.70 21.88
N ARG A 407 -3.71 -9.99 21.74
CA ARG A 407 -2.80 -9.68 22.87
C ARG A 407 -3.43 -8.70 23.86
N TYR A 408 -4.45 -7.96 23.43
CA TYR A 408 -5.12 -6.96 24.24
C TYR A 408 -6.00 -7.59 25.33
N LYS A 409 -6.08 -6.93 26.49
CA LYS A 409 -6.99 -7.34 27.58
C LYS A 409 -8.38 -6.73 27.46
N LYS A 410 -8.51 -5.68 26.65
CA LYS A 410 -9.74 -4.94 26.41
C LYS A 410 -9.79 -4.60 24.93
N VAL A 411 -10.97 -4.72 24.35
CA VAL A 411 -11.27 -4.26 22.99
C VAL A 411 -12.43 -3.29 23.09
N GLU A 412 -12.22 -2.09 22.55
CA GLU A 412 -13.14 -0.95 22.63
C GLU A 412 -13.22 -0.34 21.23
N PHE A 413 -14.15 -0.81 20.41
CA PHE A 413 -14.33 -0.31 19.03
C PHE A 413 -14.82 1.14 19.09
N ASN A 414 -14.00 2.08 18.65
CA ASN A 414 -14.30 3.52 18.70
C ASN A 414 -14.78 4.10 17.36
N ASP A 415 -14.87 3.28 16.32
CA ASP A 415 -15.51 3.61 15.05
C ASP A 415 -16.47 2.49 14.62
N MET A 416 -17.64 2.89 14.12
CA MET A 416 -18.70 1.99 13.63
C MET A 416 -19.29 2.53 12.33
N LYS A 417 -19.14 1.76 11.25
CA LYS A 417 -19.57 2.16 9.91
C LYS A 417 -20.36 1.07 9.19
N LEU A 418 -21.48 1.45 8.58
CA LEU A 418 -22.18 0.62 7.60
C LEU A 418 -21.66 0.95 6.19
N ALA A 419 -21.13 -0.04 5.48
CA ALA A 419 -20.65 0.12 4.10
C ALA A 419 -20.64 -1.24 3.37
N TYR A 420 -20.32 -1.22 2.08
CA TYR A 420 -20.06 -2.46 1.36
C TYR A 420 -18.70 -3.05 1.75
N TYR A 421 -18.68 -4.34 2.05
CA TYR A 421 -17.46 -5.11 2.28
C TYR A 421 -17.48 -6.40 1.46
N LEU A 422 -16.30 -6.92 1.14
CA LEU A 422 -16.16 -8.13 0.37
C LEU A 422 -16.34 -9.36 1.26
N GLU A 423 -17.04 -10.38 0.75
CA GLU A 423 -17.23 -11.66 1.42
C GLU A 423 -17.02 -12.79 0.40
N LYS A 424 -16.44 -13.90 0.87
CA LYS A 424 -16.27 -15.09 0.03
C LYS A 424 -17.61 -15.79 -0.18
N THR A 425 -17.70 -16.55 -1.25
CA THR A 425 -18.79 -17.52 -1.44
C THR A 425 -18.26 -18.94 -1.33
N ASP A 426 -19.15 -19.93 -1.37
CA ASP A 426 -18.76 -21.34 -1.44
C ASP A 426 -18.19 -21.74 -2.82
N GLU A 427 -18.36 -20.89 -3.84
CA GLU A 427 -17.83 -21.09 -5.19
C GLU A 427 -16.46 -20.42 -5.33
N ASP A 428 -15.45 -21.20 -5.69
CA ASP A 428 -14.07 -20.72 -5.85
C ASP A 428 -13.96 -19.61 -6.92
N GLY A 429 -13.18 -18.58 -6.63
CA GLY A 429 -13.05 -17.39 -7.47
C GLY A 429 -14.28 -16.48 -7.55
N VAL A 430 -15.37 -16.80 -6.83
CA VAL A 430 -16.60 -16.00 -6.77
C VAL A 430 -16.78 -15.40 -5.38
N PHE A 431 -17.04 -14.10 -5.36
CA PHE A 431 -17.19 -13.28 -4.16
C PHE A 431 -18.51 -12.51 -4.23
N LYS A 432 -18.88 -11.87 -3.13
CA LYS A 432 -19.99 -10.93 -3.09
C LYS A 432 -19.59 -9.69 -2.30
N TYR A 433 -20.07 -8.53 -2.73
CA TYR A 433 -20.09 -7.34 -1.90
C TYR A 433 -21.40 -7.34 -1.12
N VAL A 434 -21.30 -7.36 0.21
CA VAL A 434 -22.45 -7.32 1.12
C VAL A 434 -22.46 -6.01 1.90
N PRO A 435 -23.64 -5.50 2.29
CA PRO A 435 -23.72 -4.46 3.31
C PRO A 435 -23.20 -5.04 4.63
N ALA A 436 -22.26 -4.37 5.26
CA ALA A 436 -21.59 -4.85 6.46
C ALA A 436 -21.34 -3.73 7.46
N TRP A 437 -21.39 -4.10 8.74
CA TRP A 437 -20.97 -3.25 9.85
C TRP A 437 -19.49 -3.50 10.14
N ILE A 438 -18.70 -2.45 9.99
CA ILE A 438 -17.27 -2.45 10.21
C ILE A 438 -17.03 -1.77 11.55
N LEU A 439 -16.48 -2.54 12.49
CA LEU A 439 -16.15 -2.09 13.84
C LEU A 439 -14.63 -2.04 13.95
N THR A 440 -14.07 -0.87 14.26
CA THR A 440 -12.63 -0.68 14.37
C THR A 440 -12.24 0.02 15.66
N GLN A 441 -11.05 -0.29 16.16
CA GLN A 441 -10.42 0.38 17.29
C GLN A 441 -9.12 1.02 16.84
N TYR A 442 -8.93 2.29 17.17
CA TYR A 442 -7.70 3.05 16.96
C TYR A 442 -7.16 3.55 18.31
N GLU A 443 -5.94 3.17 18.70
CA GLU A 443 -5.38 3.48 20.03
C GLU A 443 -4.81 4.89 20.17
N ASP A 444 -4.43 5.57 19.08
CA ASP A 444 -3.89 6.93 19.11
C ASP A 444 -4.46 7.80 17.98
N MET A 445 -5.57 8.50 18.26
CA MET A 445 -6.10 9.56 17.37
C MET A 445 -5.31 10.88 17.49
N ALA A 446 -4.25 10.94 18.32
CA ALA A 446 -3.51 12.18 18.62
C ALA A 446 -2.52 12.61 17.52
N ASP A 447 -2.11 11.69 16.63
CA ASP A 447 -1.40 11.97 15.39
C ASP A 447 -2.36 11.67 14.22
N GLU A 448 -3.28 12.62 13.98
CA GLU A 448 -4.38 12.52 13.01
C GLU A 448 -3.95 12.19 11.56
N SER A 449 -2.66 12.25 11.22
CA SER A 449 -2.17 11.99 9.87
C SER A 449 -1.87 10.53 9.54
N ASN A 450 -1.68 9.64 10.53
CA ASN A 450 -1.16 8.28 10.26
C ASN A 450 -2.03 7.12 10.76
N ASN A 451 -3.01 7.34 11.66
CA ASN A 451 -3.68 6.22 12.36
C ASN A 451 -5.10 5.90 11.86
N ALA A 452 -5.77 6.78 11.12
CA ALA A 452 -7.17 6.58 10.74
C ALA A 452 -7.43 5.37 9.80
N ASP A 453 -6.42 4.90 9.08
CA ASP A 453 -6.57 3.79 8.13
C ASP A 453 -6.05 2.45 8.69
N TYR A 454 -5.31 2.47 9.82
CA TYR A 454 -4.64 1.31 10.41
C TYR A 454 -5.22 0.96 11.77
N PRO A 455 -6.37 0.26 11.82
CA PRO A 455 -6.97 -0.13 13.08
C PRO A 455 -6.13 -1.18 13.82
N ASP A 456 -6.07 -1.05 15.15
CA ASP A 456 -5.45 -2.02 16.06
C ASP A 456 -6.33 -3.27 16.23
N GLN A 457 -7.66 -3.08 16.16
CA GLN A 457 -8.66 -4.15 16.20
C GLN A 457 -9.70 -3.91 15.12
N MET A 458 -10.16 -4.98 14.48
CA MET A 458 -11.22 -4.90 13.47
C MET A 458 -12.09 -6.16 13.46
N VAL A 459 -13.40 -5.95 13.40
CA VAL A 459 -14.39 -7.00 13.13
C VAL A 459 -15.40 -6.48 12.12
N VAL A 460 -15.77 -7.33 11.15
CA VAL A 460 -16.77 -7.01 10.13
C VAL A 460 -17.94 -7.97 10.26
N LEU A 461 -19.16 -7.44 10.35
CA LEU A 461 -20.40 -8.20 10.46
C LEU A 461 -21.24 -8.04 9.20
N ASP A 462 -21.73 -9.13 8.59
CA ASP A 462 -22.75 -9.05 7.54
C ASP A 462 -24.01 -8.40 8.14
N ALA A 463 -24.50 -7.31 7.52
CA ALA A 463 -25.62 -6.54 8.05
C ALA A 463 -26.98 -7.24 7.87
N VAL A 464 -27.06 -8.29 7.06
CA VAL A 464 -28.27 -9.08 6.79
C VAL A 464 -28.51 -10.15 7.84
N ASP A 465 -27.46 -10.79 8.37
CA ASP A 465 -27.60 -11.89 9.34
C ASP A 465 -26.77 -11.75 10.63
N GLY A 466 -25.88 -10.77 10.69
CA GLY A 466 -25.03 -10.46 11.83
C GLY A 466 -23.83 -11.41 12.01
N SER A 467 -23.56 -12.30 11.05
CA SER A 467 -22.39 -13.19 11.08
C SER A 467 -21.08 -12.41 10.88
N VAL A 468 -19.98 -12.91 11.44
CA VAL A 468 -18.66 -12.30 11.26
C VAL A 468 -18.08 -12.73 9.91
N ILE A 469 -17.65 -11.77 9.10
CA ILE A 469 -16.88 -12.02 7.89
C ILE A 469 -15.45 -12.38 8.29
N ASP A 470 -15.05 -13.62 8.05
CA ASP A 470 -13.71 -14.12 8.36
C ASP A 470 -12.68 -13.57 7.35
N LEU A 471 -11.97 -12.53 7.78
CA LEU A 471 -10.99 -11.82 6.95
C LEU A 471 -9.75 -12.66 6.63
N LEU A 472 -9.33 -13.58 7.51
CA LEU A 472 -8.22 -14.48 7.24
C LEU A 472 -8.59 -15.47 6.15
N GLU A 473 -9.75 -16.12 6.28
CA GLU A 473 -10.23 -17.08 5.28
C GLU A 473 -10.61 -16.40 3.96
N LEU A 474 -11.10 -15.16 4.02
CA LEU A 474 -11.29 -14.32 2.84
C LEU A 474 -9.96 -14.07 2.11
N SER A 475 -8.92 -13.64 2.83
CA SER A 475 -7.58 -13.40 2.23
C SER A 475 -7.00 -14.66 1.59
N LYS A 476 -7.16 -15.83 2.22
CA LYS A 476 -6.77 -17.12 1.62
C LYS A 476 -7.54 -17.41 0.33
N SER A 477 -8.86 -17.20 0.33
CA SER A 477 -9.70 -17.39 -0.86
C SER A 477 -9.34 -16.43 -2.00
N LEU A 478 -8.81 -15.25 -1.67
CA LEU A 478 -8.37 -14.25 -2.64
C LEU A 478 -6.99 -14.56 -3.24
N GLY A 479 -6.21 -15.41 -2.57
CA GLY A 479 -4.79 -15.62 -2.87
C GLY A 479 -3.90 -14.45 -2.43
N THR A 480 -4.38 -13.60 -1.52
CA THR A 480 -3.64 -12.44 -0.99
C THR A 480 -2.99 -12.73 0.36
N TYR A 481 -3.24 -13.91 0.92
CA TYR A 481 -2.53 -14.43 2.09
C TYR A 481 -1.13 -14.87 1.66
N GLN A 482 -0.09 -14.30 2.25
CA GLN A 482 1.30 -14.61 1.92
C GLN A 482 1.99 -15.29 3.11
N ASN A 483 2.60 -16.45 2.90
CA ASN A 483 3.36 -17.16 3.92
C ASN A 483 4.87 -17.02 3.65
N TYR A 484 5.57 -16.36 4.57
CA TYR A 484 6.98 -16.02 4.39
C TYR A 484 7.93 -17.23 4.40
N ASP A 485 7.50 -18.39 4.91
CA ASP A 485 8.31 -19.61 4.93
C ASP A 485 8.19 -20.43 3.63
N THR A 486 7.05 -20.37 2.94
CA THR A 486 6.77 -21.20 1.76
C THR A 486 6.76 -20.42 0.46
N ASP A 487 6.48 -19.12 0.50
CA ASP A 487 6.48 -18.24 -0.68
C ASP A 487 7.90 -17.72 -0.95
N THR A 488 8.83 -18.65 -1.18
CA THR A 488 10.19 -18.33 -1.66
C THR A 488 10.22 -17.86 -3.12
N ILE A 489 9.08 -17.83 -3.80
CA ILE A 489 8.96 -17.37 -5.20
C ILE A 489 8.99 -15.82 -5.30
N ALA A 490 8.86 -15.08 -4.19
CA ALA A 490 8.88 -13.61 -4.20
C ALA A 490 10.04 -12.95 -3.42
N ARG A 491 11.08 -13.72 -3.05
CA ARG A 491 12.27 -13.18 -2.36
C ARG A 491 13.60 -13.48 -3.03
N ASP A 492 13.60 -13.89 -4.30
CA ASP A 492 14.85 -13.96 -5.07
C ASP A 492 15.20 -12.57 -5.64
N VAL A 493 15.44 -11.61 -4.74
CA VAL A 493 16.12 -10.36 -5.05
C VAL A 493 17.05 -10.02 -3.89
N SER A 494 18.33 -10.34 -4.09
CA SER A 494 19.49 -9.87 -3.33
C SER A 494 19.69 -10.36 -1.88
N ASP A 495 20.00 -11.65 -1.70
CA ASP A 495 20.86 -12.07 -0.58
C ASP A 495 21.90 -13.13 -1.01
N GLU A 496 22.47 -12.95 -2.20
CA GLU A 496 23.73 -13.61 -2.59
C GLU A 496 24.90 -12.70 -2.19
N GLY A 497 25.17 -12.71 -0.88
CA GLY A 497 26.28 -12.01 -0.25
C GLY A 497 26.85 -12.82 0.90
N ASP A 498 26.98 -14.13 0.75
CA ASP A 498 27.79 -14.98 1.64
C ASP A 498 29.28 -14.59 1.52
N SER A 499 29.65 -13.50 2.19
CA SER A 499 31.03 -13.27 2.54
C SER A 499 31.37 -14.12 3.76
N SER A 500 31.76 -15.35 3.48
CA SER A 500 32.69 -16.13 4.28
C SER A 500 33.68 -15.25 5.06
N ILE A 501 33.49 -15.16 6.38
CA ILE A 501 34.61 -14.89 7.29
C ILE A 501 34.80 -16.15 8.13
N THR A 502 35.76 -16.95 7.67
CA THR A 502 36.49 -17.91 8.48
C THR A 502 37.15 -17.18 9.64
N SER A 503 36.63 -17.32 10.86
CA SER A 503 37.40 -16.99 12.05
C SER A 503 38.31 -18.18 12.39
N VAL A 504 39.59 -18.08 12.00
CA VAL A 504 40.65 -18.96 12.52
C VAL A 504 41.62 -18.11 13.34
N GLY A 505 41.66 -18.44 14.63
CA GLY A 505 42.87 -18.38 15.45
C GLY A 505 43.24 -17.04 16.08
N ASP A 506 42.96 -16.91 17.38
CA ASP A 506 44.08 -16.73 18.31
C ASP A 506 43.81 -17.51 19.60
N THR A 507 44.78 -18.36 19.89
CA THR A 507 45.03 -19.18 21.08
C THR A 507 45.29 -18.31 22.32
N ASP A 508 44.75 -18.69 23.49
CA ASP A 508 45.60 -19.29 24.54
C ASP A 508 44.79 -19.83 25.74
N SER A 509 45.05 -21.11 26.03
CA SER A 509 45.22 -21.77 27.33
C SER A 509 44.31 -21.42 28.53
N SER A 510 43.50 -22.40 28.96
CA SER A 510 43.84 -23.19 30.16
C SER A 510 42.85 -24.34 30.37
N GLU A 511 43.41 -25.50 30.61
CA GLU A 511 42.82 -26.78 31.00
C GLU A 511 41.85 -26.66 32.19
N ASP A 512 40.70 -27.36 32.16
CA ASP A 512 40.40 -28.33 33.23
C ASP A 512 39.30 -29.35 32.84
N THR A 513 39.78 -30.57 32.65
CA THR A 513 39.24 -31.90 33.00
C THR A 513 37.72 -32.11 33.20
N THR A 514 37.14 -32.98 32.35
CA THR A 514 36.01 -33.85 32.75
C THR A 514 36.56 -35.20 33.20
N ASP A 515 36.45 -35.42 34.50
CA ASP A 515 36.78 -36.67 35.17
C ASP A 515 35.71 -37.73 34.85
N ALA A 516 36.13 -38.84 34.26
CA ALA A 516 35.36 -40.07 34.17
C ALA A 516 36.11 -41.14 34.96
N SER A 517 35.66 -41.39 36.20
CA SER A 517 36.09 -42.54 36.97
C SER A 517 34.95 -43.54 37.06
N SER A 518 35.09 -44.63 36.30
CA SER A 518 34.43 -45.90 36.59
C SER A 518 35.20 -46.60 37.70
N ASP A 519 34.53 -46.79 38.85
CA ASP A 519 34.95 -47.71 39.91
C ASP A 519 35.18 -49.12 39.32
N THR A 520 36.40 -49.63 39.43
CA THR A 520 36.85 -50.71 40.34
C THR A 520 35.96 -51.96 40.29
N THR A 521 36.50 -53.15 40.04
CA THR A 521 37.34 -53.96 40.93
C THR A 521 37.82 -55.18 40.11
N ASP A 522 38.86 -55.94 40.42
CA ASP A 522 39.95 -56.00 41.39
C ASP A 522 40.59 -57.35 41.01
N ASP A 523 41.91 -57.47 40.98
CA ASP A 523 42.52 -58.53 41.78
C ASP A 523 44.06 -58.52 41.79
N THR A 524 44.53 -58.60 43.02
CA THR A 524 45.72 -59.32 43.52
C THR A 524 47.15 -58.87 43.17
N THR A 525 47.74 -58.26 44.19
CA THR A 525 49.00 -58.67 44.87
C THR A 525 50.30 -58.79 44.06
N GLY A 526 51.33 -58.16 44.62
CA GLY A 526 52.51 -58.94 45.00
C GLY A 526 53.81 -58.55 44.32
N ASP A 527 54.45 -57.58 44.96
CA ASP A 527 55.83 -57.68 45.45
C ASP A 527 57.01 -57.58 44.46
N THR A 528 57.84 -56.60 44.80
CA THR A 528 59.31 -56.60 44.79
C THR A 528 60.11 -56.75 43.49
N ALA A 529 60.88 -55.67 43.28
CA ALA A 529 62.35 -55.64 43.26
C ALA A 529 63.06 -55.51 41.92
N GLU A 530 63.92 -54.47 41.92
CA GLU A 530 65.24 -54.37 41.31
C GLU A 530 65.36 -54.58 39.80
N LYS A 531 65.60 -53.47 39.09
CA LYS A 531 66.98 -53.02 38.82
C LYS A 531 67.05 -51.56 38.40
#